data_AF-A0A1I5N6V7-F1
#
_entry.id   AF-A0A1I5N6V7-F1
#
_cell.length_a   1.000
_cell.length_b   1.000
_cell.length_c   1.000
_cell.angle_alpha   90.00
_cell.angle_beta   90.00
_cell.angle_gamma   90.00
#
_symmetry.space_group_name_H-M   'P 1'
#
loop_
_entity.id
_entity.type
_entity.pdbx_description
1 polymer ?
#
loop_
_entity_poly.entity_id
_entity_poly.type
_entity_poly.pdbx_seq_one_letter_code
_entity_poly.pdbx_strand_id
1 'polypeptide(L)'
;MDPMTEQQVRRSLVDCAKGEADSAALRAAESRMSARRSVVCLLCRSTHSGDAVSLFTARRAGAAGRNGDTVGTYVCADLGCAARARTEIPPWLRDRDPVEVGEERVAELRERVAEFVDAVRR
;
A
#
# COMPACT_ATOMS: atom_id res chain seq x y z
N MET A 1 -18.69 -14.50 0.70
CA MET A 1 -17.55 -13.84 0.04
C MET A 1 -16.93 -14.89 -0.85
N ASP A 2 -16.95 -14.71 -2.17
CA ASP A 2 -16.40 -15.72 -3.09
C ASP A 2 -14.87 -15.76 -2.99
N PRO A 3 -14.25 -16.96 -3.00
CA PRO A 3 -12.81 -17.09 -2.96
C PRO A 3 -12.18 -16.43 -4.19
N MET A 4 -11.17 -15.58 -3.96
CA MET A 4 -10.45 -14.89 -5.02
C MET A 4 -9.48 -15.82 -5.74
N THR A 5 -9.38 -15.66 -7.06
CA THR A 5 -8.36 -16.33 -7.87
C THR A 5 -6.97 -15.73 -7.66
N GLU A 6 -5.91 -16.50 -7.91
CA GLU A 6 -4.51 -16.05 -7.83
C GLU A 6 -4.23 -14.76 -8.64
N GLN A 7 -4.87 -14.61 -9.81
CA GLN A 7 -4.75 -13.41 -10.64
C GLN A 7 -5.41 -12.18 -10.00
N GLN A 8 -6.53 -12.37 -9.28
CA GLN A 8 -7.18 -11.29 -8.54
C GLN A 8 -6.35 -10.89 -7.32
N VAL A 9 -5.73 -11.86 -6.62
CA VAL A 9 -4.80 -11.58 -5.51
C VAL A 9 -3.60 -10.76 -5.97
N ARG A 10 -2.98 -11.11 -7.11
CA ARG A 10 -1.83 -10.36 -7.67
C ARG A 10 -2.13 -8.92 -8.07
N ARG A 11 -3.40 -8.56 -8.30
CA ARG A 11 -3.83 -7.21 -8.69
C ARG A 11 -4.52 -6.44 -7.57
N SER A 12 -4.55 -7.01 -6.36
CA SER A 12 -5.25 -6.43 -5.22
C SER A 12 -4.28 -6.15 -4.10
N LEU A 13 -4.55 -5.09 -3.36
CA LEU A 13 -3.98 -4.93 -2.04
C LEU A 13 -4.86 -5.73 -1.09
N VAL A 14 -4.23 -6.69 -0.42
CA VAL A 14 -4.89 -7.63 0.49
C VAL A 14 -4.46 -7.29 1.90
N ASP A 15 -5.43 -6.99 2.75
CA ASP A 15 -5.24 -6.92 4.19
C ASP A 15 -5.66 -8.25 4.83
N CYS A 16 -4.74 -8.88 5.55
CA CYS A 16 -4.99 -10.13 6.28
C CYS A 16 -5.05 -9.91 7.80
N ALA A 17 -5.02 -8.66 8.29
CA ALA A 17 -4.84 -8.38 9.72
C ALA A 17 -6.00 -8.86 10.61
N LYS A 18 -7.21 -9.05 10.06
CA LYS A 18 -8.42 -9.38 10.83
C LYS A 18 -8.89 -10.84 10.72
N GLY A 19 -8.10 -11.74 10.14
CA GLY A 19 -8.49 -13.14 9.96
C GLY A 19 -9.52 -13.39 8.84
N GLU A 20 -10.07 -12.31 8.25
CA GLU A 20 -10.78 -12.31 6.97
C GLU A 20 -9.91 -11.57 5.94
N ALA A 21 -9.79 -12.12 4.74
CA ALA A 21 -8.99 -11.52 3.67
C ALA A 21 -9.81 -10.42 2.97
N ASP A 22 -9.50 -9.18 3.30
CA ASP A 22 -10.13 -8.03 2.67
C ASP A 22 -9.27 -7.55 1.50
N SER A 23 -9.86 -7.48 0.31
CA SER A 23 -9.15 -7.06 -0.89
C SER A 23 -9.74 -5.79 -1.48
N ALA A 24 -8.88 -4.84 -1.83
CA ALA A 24 -9.22 -3.74 -2.73
C ALA A 24 -8.54 -3.97 -4.08
N ALA A 25 -9.35 -4.05 -5.15
CA ALA A 25 -8.82 -4.10 -6.51
C ALA A 25 -8.19 -2.74 -6.85
N LEU A 26 -6.88 -2.73 -7.15
CA LEU A 26 -6.14 -1.51 -7.43
C LEU A 26 -5.87 -1.36 -8.93
N ARG A 27 -5.91 -0.11 -9.39
CA ARG A 27 -5.41 0.30 -10.71
C ARG A 27 -4.20 1.21 -10.53
N ALA A 28 -3.05 0.79 -11.03
CA ALA A 28 -1.88 1.65 -11.14
C ALA A 28 -2.12 2.73 -12.21
N ALA A 29 -1.59 3.93 -11.98
CA ALA A 29 -1.52 4.97 -13.00
C ALA A 29 -0.67 4.51 -14.20
N GLU A 30 -1.10 4.87 -15.41
CA GLU A 30 -0.38 4.55 -16.64
C GLU A 30 0.88 5.41 -16.81
N SER A 31 0.84 6.64 -16.29
CA SER A 31 2.00 7.53 -16.28
C SER A 31 2.92 7.23 -15.11
N ARG A 32 4.23 7.30 -15.36
CA ARG A 32 5.25 7.26 -14.31
C ARG A 32 5.78 8.67 -14.04
N MET A 33 6.09 8.95 -12.77
CA MET A 33 6.80 10.18 -12.43
C MET A 33 8.25 10.11 -12.90
N SER A 34 8.89 11.27 -13.03
CA SER A 34 10.32 11.33 -13.34
C SER A 34 11.15 10.72 -12.20
N ALA A 35 12.13 9.88 -12.56
CA ALA A 35 13.12 9.32 -11.64
C ALA A 35 13.90 10.39 -10.85
N ARG A 36 13.98 11.63 -11.37
CA ARG A 36 14.66 12.75 -10.70
C ARG A 36 13.91 13.29 -9.48
N ARG A 37 12.63 12.94 -9.32
CA ARG A 37 11.84 13.34 -8.14
C ARG A 37 12.09 12.36 -6.99
N SER A 38 12.16 12.88 -5.78
CA SER A 38 12.09 12.07 -4.56
C SER A 38 10.66 12.08 -4.04
N VAL A 39 10.09 10.91 -3.80
CA VAL A 39 8.70 10.73 -3.40
C VAL A 39 8.64 9.79 -2.20
N VAL A 40 7.82 10.12 -1.22
CA VAL A 40 7.56 9.23 -0.09
C VAL A 40 6.41 8.29 -0.45
N CYS A 41 6.62 6.99 -0.29
CA CYS A 41 5.54 6.01 -0.34
C CYS A 41 4.65 6.15 0.89
N LEU A 42 3.33 6.24 0.70
CA LEU A 42 2.40 6.46 1.80
C LEU A 42 2.14 5.19 2.63
N LEU A 43 2.48 3.99 2.15
CA LEU A 43 2.36 2.75 2.93
C LEU A 43 3.60 2.42 3.77
N CYS A 44 4.79 2.31 3.16
CA CYS A 44 6.02 1.97 3.90
C CYS A 44 6.74 3.19 4.50
N ARG A 45 6.33 4.42 4.13
CA ARG A 45 6.93 5.69 4.60
C ARG A 45 8.41 5.85 4.26
N SER A 46 8.94 5.06 3.32
CA SER A 46 10.27 5.23 2.75
C SER A 46 10.26 6.22 1.58
N THR A 47 11.37 6.93 1.40
CA THR A 47 11.60 7.80 0.23
C THR A 47 12.18 6.99 -0.92
N HIS A 48 11.64 7.18 -2.12
CA HIS A 48 12.07 6.51 -3.34
C HIS A 48 12.22 7.51 -4.49
N SER A 49 12.84 7.08 -5.60
CA SER A 49 12.76 7.80 -6.87
C SER A 49 11.31 7.81 -7.38
N GLY A 50 10.94 8.85 -8.12
CA GLY A 50 9.57 9.04 -8.55
C GLY A 50 9.04 7.91 -9.43
N ASP A 51 9.89 7.28 -10.23
CA ASP A 51 9.54 6.14 -11.08
C ASP A 51 9.36 4.82 -10.30
N ALA A 52 9.84 4.75 -9.06
CA ALA A 52 9.65 3.63 -8.15
C ALA A 52 8.37 3.77 -7.29
N VAL A 53 7.61 4.86 -7.45
CA VAL A 53 6.32 5.09 -6.80
C VAL A 53 5.24 5.29 -7.86
N SER A 54 4.10 4.64 -7.70
CA SER A 54 2.93 4.84 -8.55
C SER A 54 1.73 5.28 -7.73
N LEU A 55 0.86 6.08 -8.36
CA LEU A 55 -0.49 6.30 -7.83
C LEU A 55 -1.31 5.05 -8.10
N PHE A 56 -1.81 4.42 -7.05
CA PHE A 56 -2.82 3.37 -7.15
C PHE A 56 -4.18 3.95 -6.78
N THR A 57 -5.20 3.61 -7.56
CA THR A 57 -6.58 4.00 -7.27
C THR A 57 -7.46 2.78 -7.11
N ALA A 58 -8.44 2.87 -6.20
CA ALA A 58 -9.51 1.90 -6.03
C ALA A 58 -10.85 2.62 -6.11
N ARG A 59 -11.82 2.01 -6.78
CA ARG A 59 -13.20 2.50 -6.81
C ARG A 59 -13.84 2.24 -5.45
N ARG A 60 -14.57 3.22 -4.90
CA ARG A 60 -15.32 3.02 -3.66
C ARG A 60 -16.37 1.92 -3.80
N ALA A 61 -16.79 1.34 -2.68
CA ALA A 61 -17.92 0.42 -2.66
C ALA A 61 -19.27 1.15 -2.86
N GLY A 62 -20.32 0.39 -3.14
CA GLY A 62 -21.69 0.91 -3.12
C GLY A 62 -22.01 1.97 -4.18
N ALA A 63 -22.90 2.90 -3.82
CA ALA A 63 -23.41 3.93 -4.72
C ALA A 63 -22.33 4.94 -5.14
N ALA A 64 -21.45 5.33 -4.20
CA ALA A 64 -20.34 6.25 -4.47
C ALA A 64 -19.45 5.72 -5.61
N GLY A 65 -19.05 4.45 -5.54
CA GLY A 65 -18.29 3.80 -6.60
C GLY A 65 -19.02 3.71 -7.94
N ARG A 66 -20.32 3.43 -7.93
CA ARG A 66 -21.15 3.43 -9.16
C ARG A 66 -21.23 4.81 -9.81
N ASN A 67 -21.12 5.87 -9.02
CA ASN A 67 -21.04 7.26 -9.49
C ASN A 67 -19.61 7.68 -9.88
N GLY A 68 -18.64 6.76 -9.84
CA GLY A 68 -17.28 7.01 -10.28
C GLY A 68 -16.31 7.49 -9.19
N ASP A 69 -16.71 7.48 -7.92
CA ASP A 69 -15.83 7.89 -6.83
C ASP A 69 -14.70 6.86 -6.60
N THR A 70 -13.49 7.37 -6.39
CA THR A 70 -12.27 6.58 -6.22
C THR A 70 -11.41 7.15 -5.10
N VAL A 71 -10.69 6.28 -4.40
CA VAL A 71 -9.66 6.65 -3.43
C VAL A 71 -8.30 6.30 -4.02
N GLY A 72 -7.36 7.24 -3.96
CA GLY A 72 -6.00 7.08 -4.46
C GLY A 72 -4.95 7.13 -3.37
N THR A 73 -3.85 6.40 -3.53
CA THR A 73 -2.68 6.47 -2.65
C THR A 73 -1.39 6.24 -3.45
N TYR A 74 -0.31 6.92 -3.05
CA TYR A 74 1.02 6.73 -3.65
C TYR A 74 1.76 5.59 -2.95
N VAL A 75 2.10 4.56 -3.72
CA VAL A 75 2.69 3.31 -3.20
C VAL A 75 3.89 2.91 -4.05
N CYS A 76 4.82 2.16 -3.48
CA CYS A 76 5.89 1.53 -4.27
C CYS A 76 5.29 0.81 -5.48
N ALA A 77 5.84 1.05 -6.67
CA ALA A 77 5.31 0.54 -7.93
C ALA A 77 5.36 -1.00 -8.02
N ASP A 78 6.26 -1.63 -7.26
CA ASP A 78 6.44 -3.08 -7.15
C ASP A 78 5.66 -3.71 -5.98
N LEU A 79 4.89 -2.91 -5.22
CA LEU A 79 4.16 -3.34 -4.01
C LEU A 79 5.04 -4.04 -2.95
N GLY A 80 6.36 -3.84 -2.98
CA GLY A 80 7.32 -4.43 -2.03
C GLY A 80 7.30 -3.83 -0.62
N CYS A 81 6.28 -3.03 -0.28
CA CYS A 81 6.23 -2.23 0.95
C CYS A 81 6.39 -3.08 2.22
N ALA A 82 5.80 -4.27 2.28
CA ALA A 82 5.88 -5.15 3.44
C ALA A 82 7.30 -5.69 3.68
N ALA A 83 8.06 -5.97 2.62
CA ALA A 83 9.47 -6.36 2.76
C ALA A 83 10.31 -5.15 3.22
N ARG A 84 10.13 -3.99 2.56
CA ARG A 84 10.87 -2.77 2.89
C ARG A 84 10.63 -2.26 4.30
N ALA A 85 9.40 -2.34 4.80
CA ALA A 85 9.09 -1.94 6.17
C ALA A 85 9.92 -2.73 7.20
N ARG A 86 10.18 -4.02 6.92
CA ARG A 86 10.99 -4.90 7.78
C ARG A 86 12.49 -4.63 7.67
N THR A 87 12.99 -4.36 6.46
CA THR A 87 14.44 -4.41 6.20
C THR A 87 15.10 -3.05 5.97
N GLU A 88 14.37 -2.06 5.47
CA GLU A 88 14.91 -0.74 5.15
C GLU A 88 14.84 0.19 6.37
N ILE A 89 15.62 -0.09 7.41
CA ILE A 89 15.61 0.71 8.64
C ILE A 89 16.20 2.11 8.38
N PRO A 90 15.44 3.19 8.66
CA PRO A 90 15.92 4.55 8.47
C PRO A 90 17.17 4.87 9.29
N PRO A 91 18.08 5.74 8.81
CA PRO A 91 19.32 6.07 9.52
C PRO A 91 19.14 6.49 10.97
N TRP A 92 18.09 7.25 11.29
CA TRP A 92 17.80 7.74 12.64
C TRP A 92 17.21 6.68 13.59
N LEU A 93 17.00 5.44 13.12
CA LEU A 93 16.53 4.30 13.91
C LEU A 93 17.56 3.17 13.96
N ARG A 94 18.75 3.34 13.38
CA ARG A 94 19.77 2.28 13.30
C ARG A 94 20.41 1.94 14.66
N ASP A 95 20.22 2.81 15.64
CA ASP A 95 20.73 2.64 17.00
C ASP A 95 19.82 1.70 17.82
N ARG A 96 18.61 1.42 17.33
CA ARG A 96 17.66 0.46 17.91
C ARG A 96 17.84 -0.93 17.30
N ASP A 97 17.29 -1.94 17.97
CA ASP A 97 17.22 -3.29 17.42
C ASP A 97 16.47 -3.28 16.07
N PRO A 98 17.10 -3.72 14.96
CA PRO A 98 16.48 -3.65 13.64
C PRO A 98 15.28 -4.58 13.47
N VAL A 99 15.21 -5.68 14.24
CA VAL A 99 14.05 -6.58 14.24
C VAL A 99 12.87 -5.88 14.90
N GLU A 100 13.06 -5.30 16.08
CA GLU A 100 12.01 -4.54 16.78
C GLU A 100 11.48 -3.40 15.91
N VAL A 101 12.38 -2.58 15.34
CA VAL A 101 11.97 -1.47 14.46
C VAL A 101 11.25 -1.99 13.21
N GLY A 102 11.71 -3.12 12.65
CA GLY A 102 11.07 -3.74 11.50
C GLY A 102 9.64 -4.22 11.82
N GLU A 103 9.42 -4.78 13.01
CA GLU A 103 8.10 -5.21 13.49
C GLU A 103 7.17 -4.02 13.74
N GLU A 104 7.64 -2.98 14.42
CA GLU A 104 6.90 -1.72 14.64
C GLU A 104 6.44 -1.14 13.31
N ARG A 105 7.36 -1.01 12.34
CA ARG A 105 7.04 -0.46 11.01
C ARG A 105 6.07 -1.32 10.21
N VAL A 106 6.11 -2.65 10.37
CA VAL A 106 5.12 -3.55 9.76
C VAL A 106 3.76 -3.39 10.40
N ALA A 107 3.69 -3.24 11.72
CA ALA A 107 2.43 -2.99 12.42
C ALA A 107 1.78 -1.70 11.91
N GLU A 108 2.54 -0.60 11.87
CA GLU A 108 2.02 0.66 11.33
C GLU A 108 1.66 0.58 9.82
N LEU A 109 2.40 -0.22 9.03
CA LEU A 109 2.05 -0.43 7.61
C LEU A 109 0.69 -1.11 7.51
N ARG A 110 0.41 -2.09 8.36
CA ARG A 110 -0.89 -2.78 8.39
C ARG A 110 -2.01 -1.81 8.76
N GLU A 111 -1.80 -0.91 9.71
CA GLU A 111 -2.78 0.13 10.05
C GLU A 111 -3.10 1.02 8.84
N ARG A 112 -2.08 1.52 8.14
CA ARG A 112 -2.27 2.34 6.93
C ARG A 112 -2.97 1.59 5.79
N VAL A 113 -2.69 0.31 5.66
CA VAL A 113 -3.39 -0.59 4.72
C VAL A 113 -4.87 -0.72 5.10
N ALA A 114 -5.17 -0.98 6.38
CA ALA A 114 -6.53 -1.10 6.87
C ALA A 114 -7.32 0.22 6.69
N GLU A 115 -6.71 1.36 7.00
CA GLU A 115 -7.31 2.69 6.76
C GLU A 115 -7.66 2.92 5.29
N PHE A 116 -6.79 2.50 4.36
CA PHE A 116 -7.07 2.60 2.94
C PHE A 116 -8.22 1.67 2.51
N VAL A 117 -8.24 0.43 2.99
CA VAL A 117 -9.34 -0.51 2.71
C VAL A 117 -10.67 0.02 3.26
N ASP A 118 -10.68 0.58 4.47
CA ASP A 118 -11.85 1.22 5.06
C ASP A 118 -12.28 2.46 4.25
N ALA A 119 -11.33 3.25 3.76
CA ALA A 119 -11.64 4.38 2.89
C ALA A 119 -12.28 3.95 1.57
N VAL A 120 -11.93 2.79 1.02
CA VAL A 120 -12.58 2.20 -0.17
C VAL A 120 -14.00 1.72 0.14
N ARG A 121 -14.29 1.32 1.39
CA ARG A 121 -15.60 0.79 1.80
C ARG A 121 -16.66 1.84 2.11
N ARG A 122 -16.23 3.03 2.53
CA ARG A 122 -17.10 4.19 2.77
C ARG A 122 -17.71 4.71 1.46
#